data_AF-A0A960ICU2-F1
#
_entry.id   AF-A0A960ICU2-F1
#
_cell.length_a   1.000
_cell.length_b   1.000
_cell.length_c   1.000
_cell.angle_alpha   90.00
_cell.angle_beta   90.00
_cell.angle_gamma   90.00
#
_symmetry.space_group_name_H-M   'P 1'
#
loop_
_entity.id
_entity.type
_entity.pdbx_description
1 polymer ?
#
loop_
_entity_poly.entity_id
_entity_poly.type
_entity_poly.pdbx_seq_one_letter_code
_entity_poly.pdbx_strand_id
1 'polypeptide(L)'
;MTLPTDSPARRRRRWPLVALVVVLTVVLVRCALPGATIDDHEGIVGTYVVNGVDPNGVEYSGTVTITDTDAADRYVVQWLVTGAIQEGTGVLTGDRFEVTWRTTSSGTGEASGTASYTIDAEGVLRGTRTIDGIAGSGTEDIFPET
;
A
#
# COMPACT_ATOMS: atom_id res chain seq x y z
N MET A 1 -19.58 -94.79 18.96
CA MET A 1 -19.27 -94.65 20.39
C MET A 1 -19.02 -93.17 20.65
N THR A 2 -20.01 -92.52 21.28
CA THR A 2 -19.99 -91.28 22.09
C THR A 2 -18.91 -90.19 21.89
N LEU A 3 -19.40 -88.98 21.50
CA LEU A 3 -18.92 -87.62 21.84
C LEU A 3 -18.86 -87.40 23.38
N PRO A 4 -18.36 -86.29 23.99
CA PRO A 4 -18.12 -84.91 23.48
C PRO A 4 -16.74 -84.33 23.95
N THR A 5 -16.32 -83.09 23.72
CA THR A 5 -16.77 -81.81 24.34
C THR A 5 -15.97 -80.69 23.65
N ASP A 6 -16.62 -79.90 22.80
CA ASP A 6 -17.20 -78.58 23.05
C ASP A 6 -16.19 -77.42 23.09
N SER A 7 -16.51 -76.44 22.25
CA SER A 7 -15.83 -75.15 22.02
C SER A 7 -16.33 -74.14 23.10
N PRO A 8 -16.25 -72.79 23.00
CA PRO A 8 -15.73 -71.94 21.93
C PRO A 8 -15.08 -70.59 22.36
N ALA A 9 -14.76 -69.80 21.32
CA ALA A 9 -14.98 -68.34 21.23
C ALA A 9 -13.90 -67.43 21.89
N ARG A 10 -13.49 -66.29 21.32
CA ARG A 10 -13.90 -65.58 20.11
C ARG A 10 -13.02 -64.36 19.85
N ARG A 11 -12.97 -63.97 18.55
CA ARG A 11 -12.91 -62.60 17.98
C ARG A 11 -11.51 -61.96 17.88
N ARG A 12 -11.12 -61.30 16.77
CA ARG A 12 -11.72 -60.91 15.46
C ARG A 12 -10.51 -60.54 14.56
N ARG A 13 -10.30 -61.15 13.37
CA ARG A 13 -10.69 -60.64 12.02
C ARG A 13 -10.44 -59.11 11.89
N ARG A 14 -9.64 -58.55 10.95
CA ARG A 14 -9.50 -58.82 9.50
C ARG A 14 -8.21 -58.14 8.94
N TRP A 15 -7.47 -58.84 8.07
CA TRP A 15 -6.61 -58.28 6.99
C TRP A 15 -7.49 -57.54 5.93
N PRO A 16 -6.98 -56.73 4.96
CA PRO A 16 -5.65 -56.79 4.35
C PRO A 16 -4.98 -55.43 3.98
N LEU A 17 -3.78 -55.56 3.41
CA LEU A 17 -3.01 -54.60 2.62
C LEU A 17 -3.87 -53.70 1.71
N VAL A 18 -3.57 -52.41 1.71
CA VAL A 18 -3.77 -51.51 0.57
C VAL A 18 -2.52 -50.67 0.40
N ALA A 19 -1.86 -50.86 -0.73
CA ALA A 19 -0.77 -50.05 -1.23
C ALA A 19 -1.29 -48.70 -1.72
N LEU A 20 -0.54 -47.61 -1.48
CA LEU A 20 -0.64 -46.42 -2.32
C LEU A 20 0.71 -45.68 -2.33
N VAL A 21 1.35 -45.73 -3.50
CA VAL A 21 2.52 -44.96 -3.88
C VAL A 21 2.07 -43.49 -4.05
N VAL A 22 2.68 -42.56 -3.32
CA VAL A 22 2.49 -41.12 -3.53
C VAL A 22 3.73 -40.58 -4.23
N VAL A 23 3.64 -40.41 -5.55
CA VAL A 23 4.59 -39.63 -6.35
C VAL A 23 4.19 -38.16 -6.21
N LEU A 24 5.06 -37.37 -5.58
CA LEU A 24 4.88 -35.94 -5.37
C LEU A 24 5.29 -35.17 -6.64
N THR A 25 4.37 -34.97 -7.57
CA THR A 25 4.54 -33.99 -8.65
C THR A 25 4.19 -32.60 -8.15
N VAL A 26 5.21 -31.79 -7.86
CA VAL A 26 5.05 -30.35 -7.58
C VAL A 26 4.77 -29.63 -8.91
N VAL A 27 3.50 -29.38 -9.20
CA VAL A 27 3.09 -28.47 -10.27
C VAL A 27 3.23 -27.05 -9.73
N LEU A 28 4.29 -26.35 -10.10
CA LEU A 28 4.41 -24.91 -9.90
C LEU A 28 3.41 -24.20 -10.82
N VAL A 29 2.20 -23.98 -10.32
CA VAL A 29 1.26 -23.03 -10.91
C VAL A 29 1.88 -21.66 -10.73
N ARG A 30 2.52 -21.14 -11.78
CA ARG A 30 2.80 -19.71 -11.90
C ARG A 30 1.46 -19.02 -12.11
N CYS A 31 0.83 -18.58 -11.02
CA CYS A 31 -0.16 -17.51 -11.13
C CYS A 31 0.57 -16.30 -11.73
N ALA A 32 0.33 -16.04 -13.00
CA ALA A 32 0.51 -14.71 -13.55
C ALA A 32 -0.37 -13.80 -12.68
N LEU A 33 0.28 -13.01 -11.81
CA LEU A 33 -0.39 -11.90 -11.14
C LEU A 33 -0.90 -11.00 -12.26
N PRO A 34 -2.22 -10.77 -12.41
CA PRO A 34 -2.66 -9.65 -13.20
C PRO A 34 -2.04 -8.41 -12.53
N GLY A 35 -1.12 -7.74 -13.22
CA GLY A 35 -0.76 -6.38 -12.86
C GLY A 35 -2.07 -5.62 -12.83
N ALA A 36 -2.45 -5.16 -11.64
CA ALA A 36 -3.58 -4.26 -11.50
C ALA A 36 -3.22 -3.01 -12.30
N THR A 37 -3.71 -2.94 -13.53
CA THR A 37 -3.86 -1.68 -14.23
C THR A 37 -4.85 -0.89 -13.39
N ILE A 38 -4.37 0.13 -12.68
CA ILE A 38 -5.26 1.12 -12.07
C ILE A 38 -6.15 1.64 -13.20
N ASP A 39 -7.46 1.56 -13.00
CA ASP A 39 -8.46 1.90 -14.00
C ASP A 39 -8.27 3.38 -14.39
N ASP A 40 -8.16 3.62 -15.70
CA ASP A 40 -7.40 4.73 -16.31
C ASP A 40 -8.19 6.06 -16.33
N HIS A 41 -9.08 6.29 -15.35
CA HIS A 41 -9.98 7.45 -15.40
C HIS A 41 -10.18 8.26 -14.11
N GLU A 42 -9.62 7.86 -12.96
CA GLU A 42 -9.57 8.73 -11.76
C GLU A 42 -8.16 9.07 -11.26
N GLY A 43 -7.10 8.48 -11.86
CA GLY A 43 -5.71 8.78 -11.52
C GLY A 43 -5.44 8.67 -10.02
N ILE A 44 -4.87 9.72 -9.43
CA ILE A 44 -4.58 9.82 -7.99
C ILE A 44 -5.52 10.78 -7.25
N VAL A 45 -6.68 11.10 -7.83
CA VAL A 45 -7.66 11.98 -7.18
C VAL A 45 -8.19 11.31 -5.93
N GLY A 46 -8.28 12.04 -4.82
CA GLY A 46 -8.81 11.50 -3.57
C GLY A 46 -8.41 12.27 -2.32
N THR A 47 -8.84 11.73 -1.18
CA THR A 47 -8.45 12.19 0.15
C THR A 47 -7.58 11.13 0.82
N TYR A 48 -6.55 11.59 1.51
CA TYR A 48 -5.49 10.76 2.07
C TYR A 48 -5.12 11.23 3.48
N VAL A 49 -4.56 10.32 4.27
CA VAL A 49 -3.85 10.65 5.53
C VAL A 49 -2.37 10.76 5.23
N VAL A 50 -1.71 11.83 5.71
CA VAL A 50 -0.26 12.02 5.60
C VAL A 50 0.42 11.93 6.95
N ASN A 51 1.58 11.28 6.96
CA ASN A 51 2.58 11.38 8.02
C ASN A 51 3.91 11.79 7.40
N GLY A 52 4.54 12.81 7.96
CA GLY A 52 5.80 13.31 7.45
C GLY A 52 6.73 13.83 8.52
N VAL A 53 7.99 13.94 8.13
CA VAL A 53 9.06 14.57 8.91
C VAL A 53 9.71 15.59 7.99
N ASP A 54 9.78 16.85 8.40
CA ASP A 54 10.39 17.91 7.59
C ASP A 54 11.93 17.81 7.59
N PRO A 55 12.64 18.58 6.73
CA PRO A 55 14.11 18.60 6.73
C PRO A 55 14.78 19.01 8.06
N ASN A 56 14.05 19.67 8.97
CA ASN A 56 14.53 20.03 10.30
C ASN A 56 14.26 18.94 11.35
N GLY A 57 13.63 17.82 10.96
CA GLY A 57 13.26 16.73 11.86
C GLY A 57 11.93 16.94 12.59
N VAL A 58 11.12 17.91 12.18
CA VAL A 58 9.80 18.18 12.77
C VAL A 58 8.78 17.24 12.16
N GLU A 59 8.15 16.41 13.00
CA GLU A 59 7.06 15.52 12.60
C GLU A 59 5.76 16.31 12.41
N TYR A 60 4.96 15.88 11.43
CA TYR A 60 3.60 16.36 11.22
C TYR A 60 2.72 15.27 10.65
N SER A 61 1.43 15.41 10.91
CA SER A 61 0.38 14.57 10.32
C SER A 61 -0.81 15.42 9.94
N GLY A 62 -1.66 14.87 9.08
CA GLY A 62 -2.86 15.54 8.63
C GLY A 62 -3.57 14.84 7.49
N THR A 63 -4.32 15.62 6.72
CA THR A 63 -5.06 15.17 5.55
C THR A 63 -4.50 15.81 4.29
N VAL A 64 -4.48 15.06 3.20
CA VAL A 64 -4.14 15.54 1.86
C VAL A 64 -5.33 15.32 0.95
N THR A 65 -5.70 16.36 0.20
CA THR A 65 -6.70 16.23 -0.87
C THR A 65 -6.00 16.51 -2.19
N ILE A 66 -6.15 15.57 -3.13
CA ILE A 66 -5.65 15.68 -4.50
C ILE A 66 -6.86 15.79 -5.43
N THR A 67 -6.91 16.86 -6.22
CA THR A 67 -7.94 17.06 -7.24
C THR A 67 -7.31 17.15 -8.62
N ASP A 68 -8.04 16.72 -9.63
CA ASP A 68 -7.66 16.88 -11.03
C ASP A 68 -7.72 18.35 -11.46
N THR A 69 -7.20 18.59 -12.67
CA THR A 69 -7.35 19.86 -13.38
C THR A 69 -7.84 19.55 -14.80
N ASP A 70 -8.19 20.59 -15.56
CA ASP A 70 -8.54 20.42 -16.98
C ASP A 70 -7.37 19.92 -17.85
N ALA A 71 -6.13 19.90 -17.32
CA ALA A 71 -4.95 19.41 -18.01
C ALA A 71 -4.62 17.97 -17.58
N ALA A 72 -4.35 17.10 -18.57
CA ALA A 72 -3.95 15.72 -18.34
C ALA A 72 -2.72 15.64 -17.42
N ASP A 73 -2.74 14.67 -16.51
CA ASP A 73 -1.67 14.38 -15.54
C ASP A 73 -1.28 15.54 -14.61
N ARG A 74 -2.12 16.59 -14.52
CA ARG A 74 -1.91 17.76 -13.67
C ARG A 74 -2.94 17.79 -12.56
N TYR A 75 -2.45 18.03 -11.36
CA TYR A 75 -3.23 17.97 -10.13
C TYR A 75 -3.01 19.21 -9.26
N VAL A 76 -4.04 19.56 -8.49
CA VAL A 76 -3.91 20.47 -7.35
C VAL A 76 -3.89 19.63 -6.09
N VAL A 77 -3.04 20.01 -5.14
CA VAL A 77 -2.88 19.32 -3.87
C VAL A 77 -3.04 20.31 -2.73
N GLN A 78 -3.83 19.93 -1.73
CA GLN A 78 -3.94 20.67 -0.48
C GLN A 78 -3.55 19.78 0.69
N TRP A 79 -2.71 20.29 1.57
CA TRP A 79 -2.38 19.67 2.84
C TRP A 79 -3.01 20.47 3.98
N LEU A 80 -3.79 19.77 4.80
CA LEU A 80 -4.26 20.25 6.09
C LEU A 80 -3.47 19.50 7.16
N VAL A 81 -2.33 20.07 7.56
CA VAL A 81 -1.41 19.48 8.53
C VAL A 81 -1.38 20.27 9.82
N THR A 82 -0.85 19.66 10.87
CA THR A 82 -0.78 20.29 12.20
C THR A 82 -0.13 21.68 12.12
N GLY A 83 -0.94 22.72 12.36
CA GLY A 83 -0.49 24.11 12.42
C GLY A 83 -0.35 24.85 11.09
N ALA A 84 -0.65 24.23 9.95
CA ALA A 84 -0.52 24.88 8.64
C ALA A 84 -1.48 24.33 7.56
N ILE A 85 -1.87 25.22 6.65
CA ILE A 85 -2.47 24.88 5.35
C ILE A 85 -1.42 25.12 4.28
N GLN A 86 -1.22 24.14 3.41
CA GLN A 86 -0.30 24.22 2.28
C GLN A 86 -1.03 23.82 1.01
N GLU A 87 -0.60 24.38 -0.11
CA GLU A 87 -1.15 24.10 -1.44
C GLU A 87 -0.02 23.89 -2.44
N GLY A 88 -0.28 23.09 -3.46
CA GLY A 88 0.69 22.79 -4.49
C GLY A 88 0.06 22.35 -5.80
N THR A 89 0.90 22.29 -6.82
CA THR A 89 0.55 21.77 -8.14
C THR A 89 1.50 20.66 -8.52
N GLY A 90 0.91 19.53 -8.94
CA GLY A 90 1.63 18.30 -9.19
C GLY A 90 1.53 17.83 -10.63
N VAL A 91 2.52 17.03 -11.05
CA VAL A 91 2.54 16.31 -12.32
C VAL A 91 2.73 14.84 -12.05
N LEU A 92 1.86 14.00 -12.59
CA LEU A 92 2.01 12.55 -12.58
C LEU A 92 2.74 12.09 -13.85
N THR A 93 3.70 11.18 -13.72
CA THR A 93 4.38 10.54 -14.86
C THR A 93 4.70 9.11 -14.50
N GLY A 94 3.91 8.16 -15.03
CA GLY A 94 3.96 6.78 -14.58
C GLY A 94 3.52 6.68 -13.12
N ASP A 95 4.37 6.11 -12.27
CA ASP A 95 4.18 6.00 -10.82
C ASP A 95 4.82 7.15 -10.02
N ARG A 96 5.38 8.16 -10.71
CA ARG A 96 6.05 9.31 -10.07
C ARG A 96 5.14 10.52 -10.02
N PHE A 97 4.94 11.09 -8.83
CA PHE A 97 4.21 12.33 -8.63
C PHE A 97 5.14 13.42 -8.09
N GLU A 98 5.37 14.47 -8.89
CA GLU A 98 6.25 15.60 -8.56
C GLU A 98 5.42 16.85 -8.29
N VAL A 99 5.63 17.51 -7.16
CA VAL A 99 4.79 18.62 -6.69
C VAL A 99 5.62 19.82 -6.27
N THR A 100 5.25 21.02 -6.70
CA THR A 100 5.71 22.27 -6.09
C THR A 100 4.66 22.75 -5.12
N TRP A 101 5.06 23.16 -3.91
CA TRP A 101 4.14 23.53 -2.85
C TRP A 101 4.54 24.82 -2.14
N ARG A 102 3.58 25.44 -1.46
CA ARG A 102 3.77 26.60 -0.58
C ARG A 102 2.74 26.61 0.54
N THR A 103 3.10 27.21 1.68
CA THR A 103 2.18 27.53 2.76
C THR A 103 1.24 28.65 2.33
N THR A 104 -0.06 28.48 2.63
CA THR A 104 -1.08 29.51 2.40
C THR A 104 -1.62 30.08 3.71
N SER A 105 -1.54 29.32 4.81
CA SER A 105 -1.89 29.78 6.15
C SER A 105 -1.06 29.03 7.19
N SER A 106 -0.50 29.73 8.16
CA SER A 106 0.32 29.14 9.23
C SER A 106 0.46 30.11 10.40
N GLY A 107 0.61 29.55 11.61
CA GLY A 107 0.98 30.33 12.80
C GLY A 107 2.49 30.61 12.92
N THR A 108 3.33 29.95 12.12
CA THR A 108 4.80 29.95 12.25
C THR A 108 5.53 30.59 11.07
N GLY A 109 4.81 30.97 10.00
CA GLY A 109 5.36 31.68 8.85
C GLY A 109 5.11 30.99 7.50
N GLU A 110 5.66 31.57 6.44
CA GLU A 110 5.56 31.05 5.07
C GLU A 110 6.73 30.12 4.76
N ALA A 111 6.46 29.08 3.97
CA ALA A 111 7.45 28.15 3.44
C ALA A 111 7.02 27.66 2.05
N SER A 112 7.98 27.21 1.25
CA SER A 112 7.74 26.59 -0.06
C SER A 112 8.78 25.53 -0.33
N GLY A 113 8.56 24.71 -1.35
CA GLY A 113 9.54 23.76 -1.83
C GLY A 113 8.96 22.78 -2.84
N THR A 114 9.58 21.61 -2.92
CA THR A 114 9.14 20.52 -3.78
C THR A 114 8.86 19.26 -2.97
N ALA A 115 7.97 18.40 -3.46
CA ALA A 115 7.71 17.08 -2.92
C ALA A 115 7.64 16.07 -4.07
N SER A 116 8.05 14.84 -3.80
CA SER A 116 8.38 13.89 -4.85
C SER A 116 8.07 12.47 -4.37
N TYR A 117 7.08 11.82 -4.98
CA TYR A 117 6.49 10.58 -4.48
C TYR A 117 6.52 9.45 -5.51
N THR A 118 6.65 8.23 -5.03
CA THR A 118 6.38 7.01 -5.80
C THR A 118 5.08 6.39 -5.30
N ILE A 119 4.18 6.05 -6.21
CA ILE A 119 2.88 5.44 -5.92
C ILE A 119 3.03 3.92 -6.00
N ASP A 120 2.64 3.20 -4.95
CA ASP A 120 2.62 1.75 -4.97
C ASP A 120 1.29 1.17 -5.51
N ALA A 121 1.21 -0.16 -5.57
CA ALA A 121 0.04 -0.87 -6.10
C ALA A 121 -1.20 -0.70 -5.22
N GLU A 122 -1.02 -0.28 -3.97
CA GLU A 122 -2.04 0.00 -2.98
C GLU A 122 -2.48 1.47 -2.99
N GLY A 123 -1.89 2.31 -3.84
CA GLY A 123 -2.17 3.74 -3.92
C GLY A 123 -1.50 4.57 -2.81
N VAL A 124 -0.54 3.99 -2.08
CA VAL A 124 0.25 4.72 -1.08
C VAL A 124 1.34 5.51 -1.79
N LEU A 125 1.42 6.81 -1.49
CA LEU A 125 2.45 7.69 -2.00
C LEU A 125 3.58 7.76 -0.97
N ARG A 126 4.78 7.30 -1.34
CA ARG A 126 5.99 7.40 -0.49
C ARG A 126 7.02 8.28 -1.14
N GLY A 127 7.51 9.27 -0.39
CA GLY A 127 8.30 10.33 -1.00
C GLY A 127 9.16 11.13 -0.05
N THR A 128 9.77 12.14 -0.64
CA THR A 128 10.58 13.13 0.05
C THR A 128 10.08 14.52 -0.27
N ARG A 129 10.30 15.46 0.65
CA ARG A 129 10.04 16.88 0.43
C ARG A 129 11.23 17.75 0.78
N THR A 130 11.33 18.91 0.17
CA THR A 130 12.31 19.95 0.46
C THR A 130 11.60 21.19 0.98
N ILE A 131 12.35 22.04 1.70
CA ILE A 131 11.95 23.41 2.03
C ILE A 131 13.00 24.33 1.41
N ASP A 132 12.58 25.31 0.63
CA ASP A 132 13.47 26.29 0.01
C ASP A 132 14.30 27.01 1.08
N GLY A 133 15.62 27.07 0.87
CA GLY A 133 16.55 27.68 1.83
C GLY A 133 16.97 26.79 3.00
N ILE A 134 16.43 25.58 3.12
CA ILE A 134 16.83 24.58 4.13
C ILE A 134 17.55 23.42 3.44
N ALA A 135 18.70 23.01 3.97
CA ALA A 135 19.46 21.89 3.43
C ALA A 135 18.84 20.55 3.82
N GLY A 136 18.87 19.59 2.89
CA GLY A 136 18.35 18.24 3.12
C GLY A 136 16.91 18.07 2.64
N SER A 137 16.33 16.92 3.00
CA SER A 137 14.97 16.55 2.64
C SER A 137 14.27 15.89 3.83
N GLY A 138 12.97 16.14 3.92
CA GLY A 138 12.05 15.38 4.75
C GLY A 138 11.54 14.12 4.05
N THR A 139 10.78 13.30 4.78
CA THR A 139 10.12 12.08 4.28
C THR A 139 8.62 12.17 4.49
N GLU A 140 7.84 11.61 3.58
CA GLU A 140 6.37 11.55 3.66
C GLU A 140 5.83 10.20 3.21
N ASP A 141 4.89 9.67 3.99
CA ASP A 141 4.02 8.55 3.62
C ASP A 141 2.57 9.04 3.63
N ILE A 142 1.88 8.85 2.52
CA ILE A 142 0.49 9.30 2.31
C ILE A 142 -0.37 8.10 1.92
N PHE A 143 -1.43 7.86 2.70
CA PHE A 143 -2.28 6.67 2.64
C PHE A 143 -3.70 7.04 2.20
N PRO A 144 -4.32 6.32 1.25
CA PRO A 144 -5.72 6.56 0.88
C PRO A 144 -6.65 6.47 2.11
N GLU A 145 -7.60 7.39 2.22
CA GLU A 145 -8.72 7.21 3.16
C GLU A 145 -9.69 6.18 2.57
N THR A 146 -9.87 5.05 3.26
CA THR A 146 -10.82 3.98 2.90
C THR A 146 -12.26 4.32 3.23
#